data_AF-A0A8T7JF53-F1
#
_entry.id   AF-A0A8T7JF53-F1
#
_cell.length_a   1.000
_cell.length_b   1.000
_cell.length_c   1.000
_cell.angle_alpha   90.00
_cell.angle_beta   90.00
_cell.angle_gamma   90.00
#
_symmetry.space_group_name_H-M   'P 1'
#
loop_
_entity.id
_entity.type
_entity.pdbx_description
1 polymer ?
#
loop_
_entity_poly.entity_id
_entity_poly.type
_entity_poly.pdbx_seq_one_letter_code
_entity_poly.pdbx_strand_id
1 'polypeptide(L)'
;MMKDIFVDQLMNVSVFQGVARMDFARIDSVDSEANQAKVSPSYRVCMSMAAFANLADQVANAKSEMQRQMSGPQANTSEDAAPETK
;
A
#
# COMPACT_ATOMS: atom_id res chain seq x y z
N MET A 1 9.01 26.97 -9.52
CA MET A 1 8.27 26.52 -8.33
C MET A 1 7.96 25.05 -8.53
N MET A 2 8.32 24.18 -7.57
CA MET A 2 8.11 22.73 -7.69
C MET A 2 6.62 22.44 -7.49
N LYS A 3 6.03 21.60 -8.36
CA LYS A 3 4.62 21.19 -8.28
C LYS A 3 4.60 19.73 -7.87
N ASP A 4 3.95 19.44 -6.75
CA ASP A 4 3.74 18.06 -6.33
C ASP A 4 2.86 17.34 -7.34
N ILE A 5 3.30 16.16 -7.76
CA ILE A 5 2.52 15.26 -8.61
C ILE A 5 1.94 14.20 -7.69
N PHE A 6 0.64 14.31 -7.44
CA PHE A 6 -0.05 13.32 -6.63
C PHE A 6 -0.53 12.14 -7.50
N VAL A 7 -0.54 10.96 -6.89
CA VAL A 7 -1.01 9.72 -7.52
C VAL A 7 -2.53 9.56 -7.38
N ASP A 8 -3.10 8.73 -8.24
CA ASP A 8 -4.49 8.30 -8.12
C ASP A 8 -4.64 7.30 -6.96
N GLN A 9 -5.65 7.51 -6.13
CA GLN A 9 -5.95 6.67 -4.97
C GLN A 9 -7.17 5.78 -5.25
N LEU A 10 -7.08 4.53 -4.80
CA LEU A 10 -8.21 3.61 -4.80
C LEU A 10 -9.23 4.05 -3.75
N MET A 11 -10.43 4.40 -4.20
CA MET A 11 -11.51 4.90 -3.34
C MET A 11 -12.53 3.82 -2.98
N ASN A 12 -12.84 2.95 -3.94
CA ASN A 12 -13.87 1.94 -3.75
C ASN A 12 -13.57 0.70 -4.59
N VAL A 13 -13.95 -0.47 -4.07
CA VAL A 13 -13.94 -1.74 -4.78
C VAL A 13 -15.34 -2.34 -4.67
N SER A 14 -15.96 -2.62 -5.80
CA SER A 14 -17.27 -3.26 -5.86
C SER A 14 -17.27 -4.42 -6.84
N VAL A 15 -18.07 -5.45 -6.56
CA VAL A 15 -18.26 -6.60 -7.44
C VAL A 15 -19.71 -6.60 -7.92
N PHE A 16 -19.90 -6.57 -9.23
CA PHE A 16 -21.23 -6.55 -9.83
C PHE A 16 -21.23 -7.27 -11.18
N GLN A 17 -22.21 -8.16 -11.40
CA GLN A 17 -22.37 -8.90 -12.66
C GLN A 17 -21.09 -9.61 -13.15
N GLY A 18 -20.35 -10.24 -12.23
CA GLY A 18 -19.16 -11.02 -12.59
C GLY A 18 -17.91 -10.21 -12.96
N VAL A 19 -17.92 -8.89 -12.71
CA VAL A 19 -16.74 -8.04 -12.82
C VAL A 19 -16.49 -7.27 -11.52
N ALA A 20 -15.21 -7.16 -11.16
CA ALA A 20 -14.76 -6.25 -10.12
C ALA A 20 -14.55 -4.86 -10.74
N ARG A 21 -14.98 -3.83 -10.02
CA ARG A 21 -14.86 -2.41 -10.38
C ARG A 21 -14.09 -1.71 -9.28
N MET A 22 -13.01 -1.05 -9.66
CA MET A 22 -12.14 -0.29 -8.79
C MET A 22 -12.20 1.18 -9.19
N ASP A 23 -12.69 2.02 -8.30
CA ASP A 23 -12.85 3.45 -8.52
C ASP A 23 -11.66 4.21 -7.98
N PHE A 24 -11.07 5.08 -8.80
CA PHE A 24 -9.95 5.91 -8.43
C PHE A 24 -10.32 7.38 -8.42
N ALA A 25 -9.75 8.12 -7.47
CA ALA A 25 -9.77 9.57 -7.42
C ALA A 25 -8.35 10.13 -7.40
N ARG A 26 -8.14 11.25 -8.07
CA ARG A 26 -6.88 11.99 -8.08
C ARG A 26 -6.87 12.98 -6.94
N ILE A 27 -5.76 13.07 -6.21
CA ILE A 27 -5.54 14.22 -5.33
C ILE A 27 -5.12 15.40 -6.19
N ASP A 28 -5.84 16.51 -6.10
CA ASP A 28 -5.49 17.74 -6.81
C ASP A 28 -4.62 18.66 -5.95
N SER A 29 -4.89 18.68 -4.64
CA SER A 29 -4.15 19.47 -3.66
C SER A 29 -4.36 18.94 -2.24
N VAL A 30 -3.37 19.13 -1.39
CA VAL A 30 -3.46 18.84 0.05
C VAL A 30 -3.42 20.17 0.82
N ASP A 31 -4.39 20.36 1.70
CA ASP A 31 -4.37 21.42 2.71
C ASP A 31 -3.77 20.85 4.00
N SER A 32 -2.54 21.29 4.30
CA SER A 32 -1.79 20.82 5.47
C SER A 32 -2.32 21.37 6.79
N GLU A 33 -3.01 22.52 6.79
CA GLU A 33 -3.57 23.13 8.00
C GLU A 33 -4.88 22.44 8.39
N ALA A 34 -5.73 22.14 7.41
CA ALA A 34 -6.98 21.42 7.63
C ALA A 34 -6.80 19.89 7.66
N ASN A 35 -5.63 19.37 7.27
CA ASN A 35 -5.35 17.96 7.07
C ASN A 35 -6.36 17.28 6.13
N GLN A 36 -6.71 17.98 5.04
CA GLN A 36 -7.70 17.53 4.07
C GLN A 36 -7.11 17.53 2.65
N ALA A 37 -7.48 16.54 1.86
CA ALA A 37 -7.13 16.46 0.44
C ALA A 37 -8.35 16.84 -0.41
N LYS A 38 -8.15 17.71 -1.39
CA LYS A 38 -9.11 17.89 -2.48
C LYS A 38 -8.90 16.78 -3.50
N VAL A 39 -9.98 16.09 -3.83
CA VAL A 39 -9.96 14.96 -4.75
C VAL A 39 -10.95 15.15 -5.89
N SER A 40 -10.52 14.75 -7.09
CA SER A 40 -11.35 14.70 -8.29
C SER A 40 -11.55 13.26 -8.74
N PRO A 41 -12.71 12.90 -9.35
CA PRO A 41 -12.86 11.62 -10.02
C PRO A 41 -11.76 11.41 -11.07
N SER A 42 -11.15 10.23 -11.10
CA SER A 42 -10.06 9.91 -12.03
C SER A 42 -10.51 8.88 -13.06
N TYR A 43 -10.46 7.59 -12.73
CA TYR A 43 -10.88 6.52 -13.64
C TYR A 43 -11.44 5.32 -12.88
N ARG A 44 -12.18 4.47 -13.59
CA ARG A 44 -12.67 3.18 -13.12
C ARG A 44 -11.97 2.05 -13.86
N VAL A 45 -11.35 1.14 -13.12
CA VAL A 45 -10.81 -0.10 -13.67
C VAL A 45 -11.84 -1.21 -13.48
N CYS A 46 -12.20 -1.88 -14.57
CA CYS A 46 -13.07 -3.06 -14.55
C CYS A 46 -12.25 -4.28 -14.94
N MET A 47 -12.34 -5.36 -14.18
CA MET A 47 -11.64 -6.61 -14.48
C MET A 47 -12.50 -7.84 -14.16
N SER A 48 -12.14 -8.98 -14.75
CA SER A 48 -12.80 -10.25 -14.46
C SER A 48 -12.57 -10.66 -13.00
N MET A 49 -13.48 -11.46 -12.44
CA MET A 49 -13.35 -11.96 -11.08
C MET A 49 -12.06 -12.74 -10.84
N ALA A 50 -11.61 -13.53 -11.83
CA ALA A 50 -10.38 -14.30 -11.72
C ALA A 50 -9.14 -13.40 -11.64
N ALA A 51 -9.09 -12.34 -12.45
CA ALA A 51 -7.99 -11.37 -12.39
C ALA A 51 -7.99 -10.60 -11.07
N PHE A 52 -9.18 -10.22 -10.59
CA PHE A 52 -9.32 -9.54 -9.30
C PHE A 52 -8.88 -10.42 -8.12
N ALA A 53 -9.25 -11.70 -8.11
CA ALA A 53 -8.81 -12.64 -7.08
C ALA A 53 -7.28 -12.76 -7.05
N ASN A 54 -6.65 -12.90 -8.22
CA ASN A 54 -5.19 -12.96 -8.31
C ASN A 54 -4.53 -11.66 -7.81
N LEU A 55 -5.09 -10.50 -8.15
CA LEU A 55 -4.61 -9.21 -7.64
C LEU A 55 -4.73 -9.13 -6.11
N ALA A 56 -5.84 -9.57 -5.54
CA ALA A 56 -6.06 -9.57 -4.09
C ALA A 56 -5.00 -10.43 -3.37
N ASP A 57 -4.68 -11.61 -3.90
CA ASP A 57 -3.64 -12.47 -3.37
C ASP A 57 -2.26 -11.80 -3.41
N GLN A 58 -1.90 -11.17 -4.54
CA GLN A 58 -0.64 -10.43 -4.67
C GLN A 58 -0.54 -9.28 -3.66
N VAL A 59 -1.62 -8.51 -3.47
CA VAL A 59 -1.65 -7.40 -2.50
C VAL A 59 -1.54 -7.92 -1.07
N ALA A 60 -2.21 -9.02 -0.73
CA ALA A 60 -2.11 -9.64 0.60
C ALA A 60 -0.69 -10.12 0.91
N ASN A 61 -0.02 -10.71 -0.07
CA ASN A 61 1.39 -11.12 0.05
C ASN A 61 2.32 -9.92 0.20
N ALA A 62 2.15 -8.88 -0.62
CA ALA A 62 2.93 -7.65 -0.52
C ALA A 62 2.76 -6.98 0.85
N LYS A 63 1.53 -6.91 1.38
CA LYS A 63 1.26 -6.39 2.73
C LYS A 63 1.99 -7.18 3.81
N SER A 64 1.97 -8.52 3.72
CA SER A 64 2.64 -9.39 4.68
C SER A 64 4.16 -9.18 4.68
N GLU A 65 4.75 -9.01 3.49
CA GLU A 65 6.18 -8.71 3.34
C GLU A 65 6.54 -7.34 3.90
N MET A 66 5.73 -6.31 3.63
CA MET A 66 5.91 -4.97 4.22
C MET A 66 5.90 -5.01 5.75
N GLN A 67 4.97 -5.77 6.35
CA GLN A 67 4.89 -5.91 7.81
C GLN A 67 6.13 -6.60 8.38
N ARG A 68 6.64 -7.66 7.73
CA ARG A 68 7.91 -8.30 8.14
C ARG A 68 9.08 -7.33 8.13
N GLN A 69 9.17 -6.48 7.11
CA GLN A 69 10.26 -5.49 7.00
C GLN A 69 10.16 -4.39 8.06
N MET A 70 8.94 -3.97 8.42
CA MET A 70 8.72 -3.01 9.51
C MET A 70 9.00 -3.60 10.90
N SER A 71 8.79 -4.90 11.07
CA SER A 71 9.09 -5.65 12.29
C SER A 71 10.51 -6.22 12.31
N GLY A 72 11.49 -5.50 11.73
CA GLY A 72 12.86 -5.97 11.52
C GLY A 72 13.50 -6.72 12.70
N PRO A 73 14.46 -7.62 12.43
CA PRO A 73 14.84 -8.69 13.33
C PRO A 73 15.33 -8.15 14.67
N GLN A 74 14.69 -8.58 15.76
CA GLN A 74 15.30 -8.52 17.08
C GLN A 74 16.58 -9.36 17.00
N ALA A 75 17.72 -8.68 16.99
CA ALA A 75 19.03 -9.30 17.04
C ALA A 75 19.06 -10.25 18.24
N ASN A 76 19.07 -11.56 17.97
CA ASN A 76 19.64 -12.51 18.91
C ASN A 76 21.14 -12.25 18.89
N THR A 77 21.58 -11.26 19.67
CA THR A 77 22.93 -11.20 20.19
C THR A 77 23.03 -12.33 21.21
N SER A 78 23.22 -13.55 20.72
CA SER A 78 23.97 -14.55 21.48
C SER A 78 25.41 -14.05 21.43
N GLU A 79 25.71 -13.11 22.32
CA GLU A 79 27.05 -12.66 22.60
C GLU A 79 27.82 -13.88 23.07
N ASP A 80 28.59 -14.42 22.13
CA ASP A 80 29.88 -15.06 22.37
C ASP A 80 30.66 -14.20 23.39
N ALA A 81 30.49 -14.52 24.67
CA ALA A 81 31.34 -14.00 25.72
C ALA A 81 32.71 -14.68 25.62
N ALA A 82 33.50 -14.17 24.68
CA ALA A 82 34.96 -14.28 24.62
C ALA A 82 35.60 -13.67 25.90
N PRO A 83 36.95 -13.59 26.04
CA PRO A 83 38.05 -14.48 25.68
C PRO A 83 38.99 -14.76 26.90
N GLU A 84 40.10 -15.46 26.65
CA GLU A 84 41.19 -15.88 27.56
C GLU A 84 41.79 -14.79 28.49
N THR A 85 42.32 -15.17 29.67
CA THR A 85 43.63 -14.66 30.15
C THR A 85 44.24 -15.42 31.34
N LYS A 86 45.53 -15.79 31.13
CA LYS A 86 46.66 -16.02 32.05
C LYS A 86 47.01 -17.45 32.47
#